data_AF-A0A7Y2K4N1-F1
#
_entry.id   AF-A0A7Y2K4N1-F1
#
_cell.length_a   1.000
_cell.length_b   1.000
_cell.length_c   1.000
_cell.angle_alpha   90.00
_cell.angle_beta   90.00
_cell.angle_gamma   90.00
#
_symmetry.space_group_name_H-M   'P 1'
#
loop_
_entity.id
_entity.type
_entity.pdbx_description
1 polymer ?
#
loop_
_entity_poly.entity_id
_entity_poly.type
_entity_poly.pdbx_seq_one_letter_code
_entity_poly.pdbx_strand_id
1 'polypeptide(L)'
;MGQQQIFLLVLAIIIVGIAIVIGIDSFHSKAVQANRDAVIIDLNYLASDAQAYYKKTTTYGGGEQSFMGYDIQAQMKTNDNGTYSVLSIQPKKTII
;
A
#
# COMPACT_ATOMS: atom_id res chain seq x y z
N MET A 1 51.18 25.38 -4.62
CA MET A 1 50.62 24.02 -4.42
C MET A 1 49.47 24.00 -3.41
N GLY A 2 49.54 24.72 -2.28
CA GLY A 2 48.42 24.76 -1.31
C GLY A 2 47.09 25.34 -1.82
N GLN A 3 47.10 26.35 -2.70
CA GLN A 3 45.86 26.99 -3.20
C GLN A 3 45.03 26.09 -4.14
N GLN A 4 45.68 25.31 -5.01
CA GLN A 4 44.97 24.36 -5.90
C GLN A 4 44.41 23.16 -5.13
N GLN A 5 45.13 22.69 -4.11
CA GLN A 5 44.66 21.60 -3.26
C GLN A 5 43.43 22.01 -2.44
N ILE A 6 43.38 23.25 -1.96
CA ILE A 6 42.22 23.77 -1.22
C ILE A 6 40.97 23.84 -2.13
N PHE A 7 41.10 24.23 -3.40
CA PHE A 7 39.96 24.25 -4.32
C PHE A 7 39.38 22.86 -4.60
N LEU A 8 40.25 21.85 -4.76
CA LEU A 8 39.79 20.47 -4.97
C LEU A 8 39.07 19.90 -3.75
N LEU A 9 39.50 20.26 -2.54
CA LEU A 9 38.84 19.84 -1.31
C LEU A 9 37.44 20.45 -1.17
N VAL A 10 37.30 21.74 -1.48
CA VAL A 10 35.99 22.42 -1.45
C VAL A 10 35.03 21.81 -2.47
N LEU A 11 35.51 21.52 -3.69
CA LEU A 11 34.71 20.88 -4.72
C LEU A 11 34.20 19.50 -4.27
N ALA A 12 35.06 18.68 -3.66
CA ALA A 12 34.70 17.36 -3.16
C ALA A 12 33.58 17.42 -2.11
N ILE A 13 33.66 18.37 -1.16
CA ILE A 13 32.67 18.50 -0.09
C ILE A 13 31.31 18.95 -0.64
N ILE A 14 31.28 19.84 -1.63
CA ILE A 14 30.03 20.27 -2.27
C ILE A 14 29.32 19.07 -2.92
N ILE A 15 30.07 18.22 -3.63
CA ILE A 15 29.51 17.02 -4.28
C ILE A 15 28.96 16.05 -3.23
N VAL A 16 29.71 15.77 -2.15
CA VAL A 16 29.26 14.90 -1.07
C VAL A 16 27.99 15.45 -0.39
N GLY A 17 27.92 16.77 -0.17
CA GLY A 17 26.75 17.41 0.43
C GLY A 17 25.47 17.19 -0.38
N ILE A 18 25.55 17.35 -1.71
CA ILE A 18 24.39 17.11 -2.61
C ILE A 18 24.03 15.62 -2.64
N ALA A 19 25.02 14.73 -2.69
CA ALA A 19 24.79 13.29 -2.73
C ALA A 19 24.03 12.77 -1.48
N ILE A 20 24.31 13.32 -0.30
CA ILE A 20 23.62 12.97 0.95
C ILE A 20 22.14 13.36 0.87
N VAL A 21 21.83 14.57 0.40
CA VAL A 21 20.43 15.05 0.30
C VAL A 21 19.63 14.18 -0.67
N ILE A 22 20.17 13.89 -1.86
CA ILE A 22 19.53 13.02 -2.84
C ILE A 22 19.39 11.58 -2.30
N GLY A 23 20.40 11.09 -1.59
CA GLY A 23 20.37 9.78 -0.96
C GLY A 23 19.19 9.65 0.02
N ILE A 24 19.04 10.63 0.91
CA ILE A 24 17.94 10.65 1.90
C ILE A 24 16.57 10.69 1.22
N ASP A 25 16.39 11.57 0.23
CA ASP A 25 15.13 11.69 -0.51
C ASP A 25 14.77 10.38 -1.25
N SER A 26 15.77 9.73 -1.85
CA SER A 26 15.60 8.44 -2.51
C SER A 26 15.21 7.33 -1.53
N PHE A 27 15.82 7.29 -0.34
CA PHE A 27 15.43 6.34 0.70
C PHE A 27 14.00 6.57 1.20
N HIS A 28 13.61 7.83 1.41
CA HIS A 28 12.25 8.18 1.81
C HIS A 28 11.22 7.76 0.75
N SER A 29 11.47 8.13 -0.51
CA SER A 29 10.60 7.76 -1.63
C SER A 29 10.46 6.24 -1.79
N LYS A 30 11.54 5.49 -1.60
CA LYS A 30 11.51 4.01 -1.62
C LYS A 30 10.70 3.42 -0.47
N ALA A 31 10.79 3.98 0.74
CA ALA A 31 10.00 3.53 1.87
C ALA A 31 8.50 3.75 1.63
N VAL A 32 8.13 4.92 1.08
CA VAL A 32 6.74 5.22 0.71
C VAL A 32 6.26 4.29 -0.40
N GLN A 33 7.08 4.05 -1.43
CA GLN A 33 6.72 3.14 -2.52
C GLN A 33 6.53 1.71 -2.02
N ALA A 34 7.43 1.21 -1.16
CA ALA A 34 7.33 -0.13 -0.58
C ALA A 34 6.03 -0.31 0.23
N ASN A 35 5.63 0.70 1.01
CA ASN A 35 4.36 0.66 1.71
C ASN A 35 3.17 0.65 0.73
N ARG A 36 3.20 1.48 -0.32
CA ARG A 36 2.16 1.46 -1.38
C ARG A 36 2.06 0.09 -2.05
N ASP A 37 3.18 -0.53 -2.38
CA ASP A 37 3.21 -1.86 -3.01
C ASP A 37 2.65 -2.93 -2.07
N ALA A 38 2.97 -2.84 -0.78
CA ALA A 38 2.42 -3.73 0.25
C ALA A 38 0.90 -3.58 0.36
N VAL A 39 0.39 -2.35 0.40
CA VAL A 39 -1.06 -2.07 0.40
C VAL A 39 -1.73 -2.65 -0.86
N ILE A 40 -1.10 -2.56 -2.03
CA ILE A 40 -1.63 -3.15 -3.28
C ILE A 40 -1.71 -4.68 -3.16
N ILE A 41 -0.71 -5.33 -2.58
CA ILE A 41 -0.72 -6.79 -2.36
C ILE A 41 -1.87 -7.17 -1.42
N ASP A 42 -2.04 -6.43 -0.31
CA ASP A 42 -3.12 -6.66 0.64
C ASP A 42 -4.50 -6.51 -0.03
N LEU A 43 -4.70 -5.47 -0.84
CA LEU A 43 -5.94 -5.26 -1.60
C LEU A 43 -6.21 -6.37 -2.61
N ASN A 44 -5.18 -6.90 -3.27
CA ASN A 44 -5.33 -8.04 -4.19
C ASN A 44 -5.76 -9.31 -3.44
N TYR A 45 -5.21 -9.55 -2.25
CA TYR A 45 -5.63 -10.66 -1.41
C TYR A 45 -7.11 -10.50 -0.99
N LEU A 46 -7.49 -9.31 -0.51
CA LEU A 46 -8.87 -9.01 -0.13
C LEU A 46 -9.85 -9.13 -1.30
N ALA A 47 -9.44 -8.73 -2.51
CA ALA A 47 -10.24 -8.89 -3.71
C ALA A 47 -10.45 -10.38 -4.06
N SER A 48 -9.40 -11.20 -3.93
CA SER A 48 -9.48 -12.65 -4.14
C SER A 48 -10.41 -13.32 -3.12
N ASP A 49 -10.30 -12.94 -1.83
CA ASP A 49 -11.15 -13.44 -0.75
C ASP A 49 -12.63 -13.06 -0.96
N ALA A 50 -12.89 -11.80 -1.34
CA ALA A 50 -14.23 -11.34 -1.69
C ALA A 50 -14.82 -12.13 -2.88
N GLN A 51 -14.03 -12.38 -3.93
CA GLN A 51 -14.46 -13.20 -5.07
C GLN A 51 -14.70 -14.66 -4.68
N ALA A 52 -13.93 -15.21 -3.75
CA ALA A 52 -14.16 -16.54 -3.20
C ALA A 52 -15.47 -16.59 -2.40
N TYR A 53 -15.76 -15.58 -1.57
CA TYR A 53 -17.04 -15.43 -0.87
C TYR A 53 -18.21 -15.39 -1.84
N TYR A 54 -18.14 -14.58 -2.90
CA TYR A 54 -19.19 -14.46 -3.91
C TYR A 54 -19.54 -15.79 -4.59
N LYS A 55 -18.53 -16.60 -4.90
CA LYS A 55 -18.70 -17.89 -5.60
C LYS A 55 -19.16 -19.00 -4.67
N LYS A 56 -18.89 -18.90 -3.36
CA LYS A 56 -19.25 -19.91 -2.37
C LYS A 56 -20.75 -19.83 -2.06
N THR A 57 -21.41 -20.97 -1.88
CA THR A 57 -22.85 -21.01 -1.57
C THR A 57 -23.11 -20.65 -0.10
N THR A 58 -24.34 -20.23 0.23
CA THR A 58 -24.70 -19.74 1.57
C THR A 58 -24.59 -20.85 2.61
N THR A 59 -24.86 -22.10 2.21
CA THR A 59 -24.71 -23.29 3.05
C THR A 59 -23.29 -23.48 3.59
N TYR A 60 -22.27 -22.96 2.90
CA TYR A 60 -20.87 -23.03 3.36
C TYR A 60 -20.36 -21.66 3.88
N GLY A 61 -21.25 -20.72 4.20
CA GLY A 61 -20.87 -19.37 4.66
C GLY A 61 -20.35 -18.46 3.56
N GLY A 62 -20.78 -18.69 2.31
CA GLY A 62 -20.54 -17.80 1.18
C GLY A 62 -21.73 -16.88 0.87
N GLY A 63 -21.60 -16.14 -0.23
CA GLY A 63 -22.53 -15.07 -0.60
C GLY A 63 -23.59 -15.43 -1.63
N GLU A 64 -23.58 -16.61 -2.24
CA GLU A 64 -24.51 -17.00 -3.34
C GLU A 64 -24.66 -15.91 -4.40
N GLN A 65 -23.56 -15.51 -5.03
CA GLN A 65 -23.55 -14.43 -6.01
C GLN A 65 -23.94 -13.05 -5.41
N SER A 66 -23.80 -12.88 -4.09
CA SER A 66 -23.94 -11.61 -3.39
C SER A 66 -22.70 -11.32 -2.55
N PHE A 67 -22.34 -10.05 -2.43
CA PHE A 67 -21.32 -9.59 -1.47
C PHE A 67 -21.96 -9.15 -0.14
N MET A 68 -23.28 -9.33 0.03
CA MET A 68 -23.95 -9.02 1.28
C MET A 68 -23.41 -9.89 2.41
N GLY A 69 -23.03 -9.24 3.52
CA GLY A 69 -22.45 -9.92 4.68
C GLY A 69 -20.97 -10.27 4.56
N TYR A 70 -20.31 -9.93 3.44
CA TYR A 70 -18.86 -10.04 3.36
C TYR A 70 -18.20 -9.07 4.34
N ASP A 71 -17.33 -9.60 5.17
CA ASP A 71 -16.49 -8.84 6.09
C ASP A 71 -15.05 -9.36 5.98
N ILE A 72 -14.10 -8.45 6.15
CA ILE A 72 -12.67 -8.78 6.12
C ILE A 72 -12.34 -9.54 7.41
N GLN A 73 -11.51 -10.58 7.31
CA GLN A 73 -11.02 -11.29 8.48
C GLN A 73 -10.33 -10.31 9.45
N ALA A 74 -10.57 -10.45 10.76
CA ALA A 74 -10.12 -9.49 11.77
C ALA A 74 -8.61 -9.18 11.70
N GLN A 75 -7.81 -10.18 11.33
CA GLN A 75 -6.35 -10.06 11.19
C GLN A 75 -5.89 -9.19 10.02
N MET A 76 -6.77 -8.94 9.04
CA MET A 76 -6.48 -8.10 7.87
C MET A 76 -7.18 -6.73 7.92
N LYS A 77 -8.02 -6.47 8.94
CA LYS A 77 -8.63 -5.14 9.11
C LYS A 77 -7.60 -4.07 9.44
N THR A 78 -6.51 -4.44 10.11
CA THR A 78 -5.41 -3.54 10.44
C THR A 78 -4.11 -4.30 10.36
N ASN A 79 -3.19 -3.82 9.54
CA ASN A 79 -1.82 -4.30 9.46
C ASN A 79 -0.84 -3.11 9.51
N ASP A 80 0.45 -3.39 9.46
CA ASP A 80 1.50 -2.36 9.48
C ASP A 80 1.45 -1.41 8.27
N ASN A 81 0.76 -1.82 7.19
CA ASN A 81 0.63 -1.07 5.95
C ASN A 81 -0.60 -0.14 5.95
N GLY A 82 -1.67 -0.49 6.66
CA GLY A 82 -2.91 0.28 6.67
C GLY A 82 -4.09 -0.37 7.41
N THR A 83 -5.23 0.32 7.35
CA THR A 83 -6.52 -0.15 7.88
C THR A 83 -7.51 -0.28 6.74
N TYR A 84 -8.20 -1.43 6.68
CA TYR A 84 -9.13 -1.78 5.60
C TYR A 84 -10.53 -1.99 6.16
N SER A 85 -11.51 -1.36 5.52
CA SER A 85 -12.93 -1.47 5.89
C SER A 85 -13.79 -1.75 4.67
N VAL A 86 -14.71 -2.70 4.79
CA VAL A 86 -15.73 -2.95 3.76
C VAL A 86 -16.89 -1.99 3.97
N LEU A 87 -17.22 -1.23 2.93
CA LEU A 87 -18.46 -0.47 2.86
C LEU A 87 -19.44 -1.25 2.00
N SER A 88 -20.39 -1.94 2.62
CA SER A 88 -21.50 -2.55 1.88
C SER A 88 -22.61 -1.53 1.68
N ILE A 89 -22.94 -1.25 0.42
CA ILE A 89 -24.10 -0.43 0.06
C ILE A 89 -25.23 -1.43 -0.20
N GLN A 90 -26.29 -1.40 0.60
CA GLN A 90 -27.48 -2.19 0.27
C GLN A 90 -28.00 -1.75 -1.11
N PRO A 91 -28.30 -2.67 -2.03
CA PRO A 91 -28.87 -2.30 -3.31
C PRO A 91 -30.19 -1.56 -3.05
N LYS A 92 -30.28 -0.32 -3.53
CA LYS A 92 -31.50 0.49 -3.47
C LYS A 92 -32.59 -0.32 -4.17
N LYS A 93 -33.60 -0.77 -3.42
CA LYS A 93 -34.78 -1.47 -3.96
C LYS A 93 -35.46 -0.53 -4.96
N THR A 94 -35.20 -0.73 -6.25
CA THR A 94 -35.97 -0.07 -7.32
C THR A 94 -37.34 -0.72 -7.34
N ILE A 95 -38.30 -0.07 -6.67
CA ILE A 95 -39.70 -0.40 -6.79
C ILE A 95 -40.12 0.05 -8.20
N ILE A 96 -40.45 -0.91 -9.06
CA ILE A 96 -41.18 -0.66 -10.31
C ILE A 96 -42.61 -1.12 -10.08
#